data_AF-A0AAU2M286-F1
#
_entry.id   AF-A0AAU2M286-F1
#
_cell.length_a   1.000
_cell.length_b   1.000
_cell.length_c   1.000
_cell.angle_alpha   90.00
_cell.angle_beta   90.00
_cell.angle_gamma   90.00
#
_symmetry.space_group_name_H-M   'P 1'
#
loop_
_entity.id
_entity.type
_entity.pdbx_description
1 polymer ?
#
loop_
_entity_poly.entity_id
_entity_poly.type
_entity_poly.pdbx_seq_one_letter_code
_entity_poly.pdbx_strand_id
1 'polypeptide(L)'
;MGGIVRSHGKRPMAWDEAALTRPGAVDLIQVWWPRGHGGTDVDEAVRAAARRGAGLVMSPADHTYLDMKYDADTPLGTDWAGTVGLLGAYGWDPAAYLPGRPWGRGAALDGDHRRSCRYAAHAAAPAARRRRGRLVTPVRS
;
A
#
# COMPACT_ATOMS: atom_id res chain seq x y z
N MET A 1 -23.37 -14.22 4.71
CA MET A 1 -22.44 -14.04 5.84
C MET A 1 -22.48 -12.64 6.47
N GLY A 2 -22.31 -11.54 5.72
CA GLY A 2 -22.31 -10.18 6.33
C GLY A 2 -23.58 -9.78 7.10
N GLY A 3 -24.74 -10.38 6.80
CA GLY A 3 -25.97 -10.18 7.59
C GLY A 3 -25.92 -10.85 8.97
N ILE A 4 -25.29 -12.03 9.08
CA ILE A 4 -25.13 -12.76 10.35
C ILE A 4 -24.19 -11.99 11.28
N VAL A 5 -23.07 -11.51 10.76
CA VAL A 5 -22.11 -10.72 11.57
C VAL A 5 -22.79 -9.46 12.13
N ARG A 6 -23.61 -8.79 11.32
CA ARG A 6 -24.39 -7.61 11.77
C ARG A 6 -25.50 -7.96 12.76
N SER A 7 -26.16 -9.11 12.63
CA SER A 7 -27.18 -9.53 13.61
C SER A 7 -26.59 -9.77 15.01
N HIS A 8 -25.27 -9.97 15.12
CA HIS A 8 -24.55 -10.02 16.39
C HIS A 8 -23.94 -8.66 16.83
N GLY A 9 -24.35 -7.55 16.21
CA GLY A 9 -23.85 -6.22 16.55
C GLY A 9 -22.38 -5.99 16.18
N LYS A 10 -21.83 -6.77 15.25
CA LYS A 10 -20.45 -6.66 14.78
C LYS A 10 -20.38 -6.08 13.37
N ARG A 11 -19.23 -5.49 13.02
CA ARG A 11 -18.93 -4.98 11.67
C ARG A 11 -18.20 -6.06 10.87
N PRO A 12 -18.70 -6.51 9.71
CA PRO A 12 -17.99 -7.51 8.92
C PRO A 12 -16.75 -6.92 8.26
N MET A 13 -15.65 -7.66 8.35
CA MET A 13 -14.38 -7.39 7.68
C MET A 13 -14.00 -8.59 6.82
N ALA A 14 -13.38 -8.35 5.67
CA ALA A 14 -12.87 -9.40 4.80
C ALA A 14 -11.70 -8.88 3.94
N TRP A 15 -11.04 -9.79 3.24
CA TRP A 15 -10.04 -9.51 2.21
C TRP A 15 -10.63 -8.73 1.02
N ASP A 16 -9.75 -8.13 0.20
CA ASP A 16 -10.11 -7.23 -0.89
C ASP A 16 -10.95 -7.86 -2.00
N GLU A 17 -10.87 -9.17 -2.20
CA GLU A 17 -11.73 -9.90 -3.14
C GLU A 17 -13.21 -9.79 -2.76
N ALA A 18 -13.52 -9.58 -1.47
CA ALA A 18 -14.89 -9.37 -1.03
C ALA A 18 -15.52 -8.10 -1.65
N ALA A 19 -14.71 -7.16 -2.16
CA ALA A 19 -15.19 -5.99 -2.88
C ALA A 19 -15.88 -6.35 -4.21
N LEU A 20 -15.55 -7.50 -4.81
CA LEU A 20 -16.20 -8.03 -6.02
C LEU A 20 -17.60 -8.62 -5.74
N THR A 21 -17.93 -8.82 -4.46
CA THR A 21 -19.25 -9.35 -4.07
C THR A 21 -20.30 -8.24 -4.02
N ARG A 22 -21.52 -8.56 -3.55
CA ARG A 22 -22.61 -7.59 -3.49
C ARG A 22 -22.20 -6.32 -2.73
N PRO A 23 -22.58 -5.12 -3.20
CA PRO A 23 -22.38 -3.88 -2.46
C PRO A 23 -22.93 -3.96 -1.03
N GLY A 24 -22.15 -3.45 -0.06
CA GLY A 24 -22.52 -3.43 1.35
C GLY A 24 -22.40 -4.77 2.08
N ALA A 25 -21.81 -5.80 1.46
CA ALA A 25 -21.56 -7.08 2.13
C ALA A 25 -20.64 -6.92 3.36
N VAL A 26 -19.63 -6.05 3.26
CA VAL A 26 -18.57 -5.80 4.24
C VAL A 26 -18.50 -4.32 4.62
N ASP A 27 -18.13 -4.05 5.87
CA ASP A 27 -17.92 -2.68 6.39
C ASP A 27 -16.44 -2.27 6.34
N LEU A 28 -15.54 -3.25 6.38
CA LEU A 28 -14.09 -3.09 6.34
C LEU A 28 -13.49 -4.03 5.30
N ILE A 29 -12.54 -3.54 4.53
CA ILE A 29 -11.81 -4.31 3.52
C ILE A 29 -10.32 -4.27 3.85
N GLN A 30 -9.70 -5.43 3.96
CA GLN A 30 -8.25 -5.57 4.10
C GLN A 30 -7.62 -5.69 2.71
N VAL A 31 -6.89 -4.65 2.32
CA VAL A 31 -6.15 -4.61 1.05
C VAL A 31 -4.82 -5.32 1.24
N TRP A 32 -4.67 -6.47 0.60
CA TRP A 32 -3.53 -7.37 0.84
C TRP A 32 -2.78 -7.76 -0.42
N TRP A 33 -3.43 -7.76 -1.56
CA TRP A 33 -2.78 -8.16 -2.79
C TRP A 33 -1.84 -7.05 -3.30
N PRO A 34 -0.59 -7.37 -3.70
CA PRO A 34 0.32 -6.41 -4.32
C PRO A 34 -0.33 -5.74 -5.54
N ARG A 35 -0.12 -4.43 -5.66
CA ARG A 35 -0.81 -3.69 -6.72
C ARG A 35 -0.34 -4.11 -8.10
N GLY A 36 -1.29 -4.36 -8.99
CA GLY A 36 -1.03 -4.83 -10.36
C GLY A 36 -0.85 -6.35 -10.50
N HIS A 37 -0.82 -7.11 -9.40
CA HIS A 37 -0.72 -8.58 -9.45
C HIS A 37 -2.08 -9.30 -9.41
N GLY A 38 -3.18 -8.63 -9.03
CA GLY A 38 -4.48 -9.26 -8.69
C GLY A 38 -5.61 -9.04 -9.70
N GLY A 39 -5.27 -8.49 -10.87
CA GLY A 39 -6.25 -8.03 -11.87
C GLY A 39 -6.80 -6.64 -11.53
N THR A 40 -7.06 -5.84 -12.57
CA THR A 40 -7.53 -4.45 -12.45
C THR A 40 -8.90 -4.31 -11.77
N ASP A 41 -9.66 -5.40 -11.71
CA ASP A 41 -11.06 -5.39 -11.31
C ASP A 41 -11.23 -5.31 -9.79
N VAL A 42 -10.35 -5.96 -9.02
CA VAL A 42 -10.37 -5.89 -7.54
C VAL A 42 -10.16 -4.46 -7.08
N ASP A 43 -9.27 -3.71 -7.73
CA ASP A 43 -8.94 -2.34 -7.32
C ASP A 43 -10.05 -1.36 -7.57
N GLU A 44 -10.66 -1.46 -8.74
CA GLU A 44 -11.83 -0.66 -9.07
C GLU A 44 -12.98 -0.99 -8.11
N ALA A 45 -13.16 -2.28 -7.77
CA ALA A 45 -14.16 -2.72 -6.80
C ALA A 45 -13.87 -2.19 -5.38
N VAL A 46 -12.62 -2.22 -4.91
CA VAL A 46 -12.21 -1.67 -3.61
C VAL A 46 -12.40 -0.15 -3.59
N ARG A 47 -12.01 0.56 -4.65
CA ARG A 47 -12.26 2.01 -4.79
C ARG A 47 -13.75 2.31 -4.75
N ALA A 48 -14.56 1.53 -5.46
CA ALA A 48 -16.01 1.69 -5.47
C ALA A 48 -16.62 1.43 -4.09
N ALA A 49 -16.12 0.42 -3.35
CA ALA A 49 -16.54 0.16 -1.97
C ALA A 49 -16.15 1.30 -1.02
N ALA A 50 -14.94 1.85 -1.15
CA ALA A 50 -14.49 3.01 -0.38
C ALA A 50 -15.35 4.26 -0.69
N ARG A 51 -15.70 4.50 -1.95
CA ARG A 51 -16.65 5.57 -2.35
C ARG A 51 -18.04 5.40 -1.71
N ARG A 52 -18.44 4.17 -1.38
CA ARG A 52 -19.69 3.86 -0.66
C ARG A 52 -19.54 3.87 0.86
N GLY A 53 -18.37 4.21 1.39
CA GLY A 53 -18.12 4.34 2.83
C GLY A 53 -17.56 3.08 3.51
N ALA A 54 -17.15 2.04 2.75
CA ALA A 54 -16.39 0.95 3.35
C ALA A 54 -15.03 1.47 3.85
N GLY A 55 -14.64 1.09 5.06
CA GLY A 55 -13.31 1.39 5.57
C GLY A 55 -12.26 0.46 4.94
N LEU A 56 -11.02 0.93 4.84
CA LEU A 56 -9.90 0.15 4.32
C LEU A 56 -8.84 -0.06 5.41
N VAL A 57 -8.32 -1.28 5.49
CA VAL A 57 -7.13 -1.66 6.26
C VAL A 57 -6.05 -2.00 5.26
N MET A 58 -4.91 -1.30 5.32
CA MET A 58 -3.82 -1.49 4.35
C MET A 58 -2.83 -2.51 4.90
N SER A 59 -2.70 -3.66 4.25
CA SER A 59 -1.71 -4.68 4.57
C SER A 59 -1.17 -5.37 3.29
N PRO A 60 -0.65 -4.62 2.31
CA PRO A 60 -0.23 -5.23 1.07
C PRO A 60 1.01 -6.13 1.28
N ALA A 61 1.03 -7.27 0.60
CA ALA A 61 2.04 -8.30 0.81
C ALA A 61 3.46 -7.88 0.39
N ASP A 62 3.58 -6.95 -0.56
CA ASP A 62 4.85 -6.36 -1.01
C ASP A 62 5.41 -5.30 -0.02
N HIS A 63 4.75 -5.07 1.12
CA HIS A 63 5.24 -4.16 2.17
C HIS A 63 5.10 -4.69 3.61
N THR A 64 4.03 -5.41 3.93
CA THR A 64 3.62 -5.62 5.34
C THR A 64 3.58 -7.09 5.77
N TYR A 65 3.78 -8.02 4.85
CA TYR A 65 3.76 -9.44 5.14
C TYR A 65 5.10 -9.86 5.74
N LEU A 66 5.08 -10.30 7.00
CA LEU A 66 6.29 -10.66 7.76
C LEU A 66 6.87 -12.02 7.34
N ASP A 67 6.12 -12.80 6.57
CA ASP A 67 6.57 -14.04 5.97
C ASP A 67 7.29 -13.83 4.64
N MET A 68 7.38 -12.59 4.13
CA MET A 68 8.19 -12.30 2.94
C MET A 68 9.69 -12.31 3.27
N LYS A 69 10.49 -12.87 2.37
CA LYS A 69 11.94 -12.79 2.44
C LYS A 69 12.42 -11.34 2.33
N TYR A 70 13.50 -10.99 3.04
CA TYR A 70 14.13 -9.67 2.91
C TYR A 70 14.94 -9.54 1.61
N ASP A 71 15.57 -10.65 1.22
CA ASP A 71 16.40 -10.83 0.03
C ASP A 71 16.46 -12.33 -0.35
N ALA A 72 17.17 -12.66 -1.45
CA ALA A 72 17.29 -14.03 -1.94
C ALA A 72 18.00 -14.98 -0.96
N ASP A 73 18.89 -14.44 -0.11
CA ASP A 73 19.72 -15.19 0.84
C ASP A 73 18.98 -15.45 2.16
N THR A 74 17.82 -14.83 2.37
CA THR A 74 17.00 -15.03 3.56
C THR A 74 16.53 -16.50 3.65
N PRO A 75 16.90 -17.24 4.71
CA PRO A 75 16.70 -18.69 4.78
C PRO A 75 15.26 -19.10 5.09
N LEU A 76 14.45 -18.20 5.65
CA LEU A 76 13.05 -18.43 6.03
C LEU A 76 12.12 -17.49 5.27
N GLY A 77 10.86 -17.88 5.14
CA GLY A 77 9.83 -17.09 4.47
C GLY A 77 9.66 -17.46 2.99
N THR A 78 8.85 -16.67 2.29
CA THR A 78 8.46 -16.87 0.90
C THR A 78 8.73 -15.61 0.07
N ASP A 79 8.71 -15.71 -1.25
CA ASP A 79 9.00 -14.62 -2.20
C ASP A 79 7.90 -14.46 -3.27
N TRP A 80 6.70 -14.97 -3.01
CA TRP A 80 5.61 -14.93 -3.98
C TRP A 80 5.16 -13.51 -4.34
N ALA A 81 5.30 -12.57 -3.39
CA ALA A 81 5.07 -11.14 -3.58
C ALA A 81 6.36 -10.35 -3.82
N GLY A 82 7.48 -11.02 -4.13
CA GLY A 82 8.81 -10.45 -4.18
C GLY A 82 9.53 -10.48 -2.83
N THR A 83 10.60 -9.69 -2.71
CA THR A 83 11.37 -9.53 -1.46
C THR A 83 11.07 -8.16 -0.84
N VAL A 84 10.96 -8.12 0.48
CA VAL A 84 10.58 -6.93 1.25
C VAL A 84 11.70 -6.57 2.23
N GLY A 85 12.67 -5.80 1.75
CA GLY A 85 13.68 -5.20 2.61
C GLY A 85 13.08 -4.10 3.52
N LEU A 86 13.86 -3.63 4.50
CA LEU A 86 13.42 -2.61 5.47
C LEU A 86 12.86 -1.34 4.80
N LEU A 87 13.51 -0.86 3.74
CA LEU A 87 13.04 0.31 3.01
C LEU A 87 11.71 0.03 2.29
N GLY A 88 11.50 -1.17 1.76
CA GLY A 88 10.20 -1.57 1.20
C GLY A 88 9.12 -1.55 2.29
N ALA A 89 9.40 -2.12 3.45
CA ALA A 89 8.44 -2.22 4.55
C ALA A 89 8.01 -0.87 5.13
N TYR A 90 8.91 0.13 5.19
CA TYR A 90 8.65 1.44 5.81
C TYR A 90 8.51 2.60 4.82
N GLY A 91 9.09 2.49 3.62
CA GLY A 91 9.25 3.58 2.66
C GLY A 91 8.04 3.81 1.75
N TRP A 92 6.83 3.51 2.21
CA TRP A 92 5.61 3.64 1.44
C TRP A 92 4.58 4.50 2.18
N ASP A 93 3.65 5.07 1.42
CA ASP A 93 2.53 5.83 1.96
C ASP A 93 1.25 5.01 1.80
N PRO A 94 0.66 4.50 2.91
CA PRO A 94 -0.63 3.81 2.87
C PRO A 94 -1.71 4.70 2.27
N ALA A 95 -1.51 6.02 2.31
CA ALA A 95 -2.45 6.93 1.72
C ALA A 95 -2.44 6.79 0.18
N ALA A 96 -1.25 6.94 -0.41
CA ALA A 96 -1.06 6.90 -1.86
C ALA A 96 -1.15 5.50 -2.50
N TYR A 97 -1.05 4.42 -1.71
CA TYR A 97 -0.96 3.05 -2.23
C TYR A 97 -2.13 2.62 -3.14
N LEU A 98 -3.35 3.09 -2.86
CA LEU A 98 -4.51 2.90 -3.73
C LEU A 98 -5.04 4.26 -4.21
N PRO A 99 -4.57 4.75 -5.38
CA PRO A 99 -5.00 6.04 -5.93
C PRO A 99 -6.51 6.14 -6.14
N GLY A 100 -7.08 7.35 -6.15
CA GLY A 100 -8.49 7.55 -6.50
C GLY A 100 -9.51 7.11 -5.46
N ARG A 101 -9.08 6.77 -4.24
CA ARG A 101 -9.96 6.56 -3.09
C ARG A 101 -10.30 7.87 -2.37
N PRO A 102 -11.52 8.04 -1.81
CA PRO A 102 -11.84 9.20 -0.98
C PRO A 102 -11.09 9.18 0.36
N TRP A 103 -10.69 10.35 0.85
CA TRP A 103 -10.11 10.55 2.19
C TRP A 103 -11.16 11.09 3.15
N GLY A 104 -11.49 10.37 4.22
CA GLY A 104 -12.36 10.89 5.29
C GLY A 104 -13.07 9.82 6.13
N ARG A 105 -13.49 10.24 7.34
CA ARG A 105 -14.26 9.54 8.42
C ARG A 105 -14.73 8.12 8.05
N GLY A 106 -13.86 7.12 8.22
CA GLY A 106 -14.19 5.73 7.90
C GLY A 106 -12.98 4.90 7.50
N ALA A 107 -11.91 5.57 7.04
CA ALA A 107 -10.59 4.96 7.00
C ALA A 107 -10.16 4.66 8.45
N ALA A 108 -10.25 3.39 8.86
CA ALA A 108 -9.63 2.92 10.08
C ALA A 108 -8.11 3.00 9.89
N LEU A 109 -7.58 4.21 10.05
CA LEU A 109 -6.19 4.45 10.39
C LEU A 109 -6.15 4.42 11.91
N ASP A 110 -5.78 3.27 12.49
CA ASP A 110 -5.33 3.28 13.87
C ASP A 110 -3.86 3.78 13.87
N GLY A 111 -3.61 4.88 14.58
CA GLY A 111 -2.27 5.48 14.73
C GLY A 111 -2.02 6.78 13.95
N ASP A 112 -1.85 7.87 14.71
CA ASP A 112 -1.36 9.22 14.38
C ASP A 112 -0.32 9.29 13.23
N HIS A 113 -0.80 9.37 11.98
CA HIS A 113 0.03 9.22 10.77
C HIS A 113 0.61 10.52 10.21
N ARG A 114 0.36 11.68 10.83
CA ARG A 114 0.83 12.97 10.26
C ARG A 114 2.34 13.17 10.35
N ARG A 115 3.07 12.39 11.16
CA ARG A 115 4.52 12.54 11.35
C ARG A 115 5.36 11.62 10.46
N SER A 116 4.88 10.41 10.16
CA SER A 116 5.61 9.42 9.34
C SER A 116 5.70 9.81 7.86
N CYS A 117 4.70 10.51 7.32
CA CYS A 117 4.67 10.95 5.91
C CYS A 117 5.84 11.87 5.52
N ARG A 118 6.44 12.62 6.45
CA ARG A 118 7.62 13.47 6.13
C ARG A 118 8.87 12.65 5.86
N TYR A 119 9.02 11.46 6.45
CA TYR A 119 10.26 10.71 6.34
C TYR A 119 10.37 9.96 4.99
N ALA A 120 9.28 9.34 4.54
CA ALA A 120 9.26 8.60 3.28
C ALA A 120 9.46 9.53 2.05
N ALA A 121 8.87 10.72 2.07
CA ALA A 121 9.02 11.70 0.98
C ALA A 121 10.45 12.25 0.84
N HIS A 122 11.24 12.27 1.91
CA HIS A 122 12.65 12.67 1.86
C HIS A 122 13.59 11.56 1.39
N ALA A 123 13.25 10.30 1.65
CA ALA A 123 14.06 9.15 1.24
C ALA A 123 13.93 8.80 -0.25
N ALA A 124 12.82 9.17 -0.90
CA ALA A 124 12.53 8.84 -2.30
C ALA A 124 13.19 9.77 -3.35
N ALA A 125 13.97 10.79 -2.95
CA ALA A 125 14.69 11.65 -3.89
C ALA A 125 15.98 10.94 -4.37
N PRO A 126 16.14 10.65 -5.67
CA PRO A 126 17.39 10.06 -6.16
C PRO A 126 18.54 11.06 -5.97
N ALA A 127 19.61 10.61 -5.31
CA ALA A 127 20.85 11.37 -5.20
C ALA A 127 21.46 11.56 -6.59
N ALA A 128 21.10 12.68 -7.25
CA ALA A 128 21.69 13.08 -8.51
C ALA A 128 23.19 13.31 -8.31
N ARG A 129 24.00 12.33 -8.71
CA ARG A 129 25.45 12.39 -8.76
C ARG A 129 25.85 13.51 -9.72
N ARG A 130 26.06 14.73 -9.21
CA ARG A 130 26.66 15.83 -9.98
C ARG A 130 28.07 15.43 -10.39
N ARG A 131 28.25 14.89 -11.60
CA ARG A 131 29.55 14.83 -12.27
C ARG A 131 29.99 16.27 -12.51
N ARG A 132 30.96 16.77 -11.73
CA ARG A 132 31.66 18.02 -12.01
C ARG A 132 32.51 17.82 -13.27
N GLY A 133 31.92 18.12 -14.43
CA GLY A 133 32.66 18.27 -15.69
C GLY A 133 33.51 19.53 -15.62
N ARG A 134 34.84 19.35 -15.64
CA ARG A 134 35.83 20.41 -15.71
C ARG A 134 35.81 20.96 -17.15
N LEU A 135 35.22 22.14 -17.37
CA LEU A 135 35.41 22.86 -18.63
C LEU A 135 36.85 23.35 -18.70
N VAL A 136 37.60 22.80 -19.66
CA VAL A 136 38.90 23.35 -20.11
C VAL A 136 38.58 24.22 -21.33
N THR A 137 38.81 25.52 -21.23
CA THR A 137 38.81 26.43 -22.38
C THR A 137 40.19 26.41 -23.05
N PRO A 138 40.29 26.46 -24.39
CA PRO A 138 41.56 26.63 -25.06
C PRO A 138 41.93 28.12 -25.13
N VAL A 139 43.17 28.45 -24.75
CA VAL A 139 43.81 29.73 -25.06
C VAL A 139 44.29 29.65 -26.51
N ARG A 140 43.85 30.61 -27.34
CA ARG A 140 44.41 30.82 -28.69
C ARG A 140 45.71 31.61 -28.57
N SER A 141 46.72 31.17 -29.32
CA SER A 141 47.89 31.97 -29.73
C SER A 141 47.64 32.65 -31.06
#